data_AF-A0A1H9W6B5-F1
#
_entry.id   AF-A0A1H9W6B5-F1
#
_cell.length_a   1.000
_cell.length_b   1.000
_cell.length_c   1.000
_cell.angle_alpha   90.00
_cell.angle_beta   90.00
_cell.angle_gamma   90.00
#
_symmetry.space_group_name_H-M   'P 1'
#
loop_
_entity.id
_entity.type
_entity.pdbx_description
1 polymer ?
#
loop_
_entity_poly.entity_id
_entity_poly.type
_entity_poly.pdbx_seq_one_letter_code
_entity_poly.pdbx_strand_id
1 'polypeptide(L)'
;MQKIAAQLRHRELTQEIYNIGDEVADYIEHLAEAIADYDPELVTDCLAEFDEIIDDARADSRRIVGELIGLRQALTSGVRAGILSASASDEEKIPEPELLDAAGLEDLFPIGAALLRVDAIHAALESRTDLVVQHLGEVVEFVLEQTDMVARELGVVSLPHLYSRIDDIVVLAVTGWLQTVAGDHPAFTRAMRGSNPPAFLVERARIDAIVAKVAAKRSRRGA
;
A
#
# COMPACT_ATOMS: atom_id res chain seq x y z
N MET A 1 33.22 -13.59 -16.57
CA MET A 1 32.70 -13.86 -15.21
C MET A 1 32.02 -12.63 -14.61
N GLN A 2 32.64 -11.45 -14.56
CA GLN A 2 32.05 -10.23 -13.96
C GLN A 2 30.74 -9.73 -14.62
N LYS A 3 30.61 -9.83 -15.95
CA LYS A 3 29.40 -9.42 -16.67
C LYS A 3 28.15 -10.23 -16.30
N ILE A 4 28.32 -11.54 -16.09
CA ILE A 4 27.21 -12.45 -15.71
C ILE A 4 26.74 -12.13 -14.30
N ALA A 5 27.66 -11.85 -13.37
CA ALA A 5 27.34 -11.46 -12.00
C ALA A 5 26.59 -10.10 -11.95
N ALA A 6 27.03 -9.12 -12.74
CA ALA A 6 26.36 -7.82 -12.83
C ALA A 6 24.93 -7.92 -13.43
N GLN A 7 24.73 -8.79 -14.41
CA GLN A 7 23.40 -9.05 -14.99
C GLN A 7 22.46 -9.78 -14.02
N LEU A 8 23.00 -10.69 -13.19
CA LEU A 8 22.22 -11.33 -12.13
C LEU A 8 21.80 -10.30 -11.08
N ARG A 9 22.74 -9.50 -10.58
CA ARG A 9 22.45 -8.45 -9.58
C ARG A 9 21.45 -7.41 -10.08
N HIS A 10 21.55 -7.02 -11.36
CA HIS A 10 20.54 -6.13 -11.96
C HIS A 10 19.13 -6.75 -11.90
N ARG A 11 18.98 -8.04 -12.22
CA ARG A 11 17.67 -8.71 -12.15
C ARG A 11 17.16 -8.84 -10.73
N GLU A 12 18.03 -9.19 -9.79
CA GLU A 12 17.69 -9.26 -8.36
C GLU A 12 17.16 -7.91 -7.85
N LEU A 13 17.89 -6.82 -8.11
CA LEU A 13 17.47 -5.48 -7.68
C LEU A 13 16.19 -5.00 -8.39
N THR A 14 15.96 -5.42 -9.64
CA THR A 14 14.69 -5.11 -10.33
C THR A 14 13.54 -5.85 -9.65
N GLN A 15 13.74 -7.10 -9.22
CA GLN A 15 12.75 -7.84 -8.44
C GLN A 15 12.54 -7.23 -7.06
N GLU A 16 13.60 -6.74 -6.40
CA GLU A 16 13.47 -6.04 -5.12
C GLU A 16 12.58 -4.78 -5.26
N ILE A 17 12.57 -4.09 -6.41
CA ILE A 17 11.63 -2.97 -6.65
C ILE A 17 10.18 -3.47 -6.64
N TYR A 18 9.86 -4.54 -7.38
CA TYR A 18 8.50 -5.09 -7.40
C TYR A 18 8.06 -5.54 -6.01
N ASN A 19 8.94 -6.24 -5.28
CA ASN A 19 8.62 -6.71 -3.94
C ASN A 19 8.25 -5.56 -2.98
N ILE A 20 8.91 -4.39 -3.09
CA ILE A 20 8.57 -3.22 -2.27
C ILE A 20 7.19 -2.68 -2.65
N GLY A 21 6.89 -2.56 -3.94
CA GLY A 21 5.58 -2.08 -4.39
C GLY A 21 4.46 -3.03 -3.98
N ASP A 22 4.67 -4.33 -4.12
CA ASP A 22 3.75 -5.39 -3.68
C ASP A 22 3.52 -5.33 -2.16
N GLU A 23 4.58 -5.16 -1.36
CA GLU A 23 4.46 -5.07 0.11
C GLU A 23 3.69 -3.81 0.54
N VAL A 24 3.94 -2.65 -0.08
CA VAL A 24 3.16 -1.44 0.18
C VAL A 24 1.70 -1.64 -0.20
N ALA A 25 1.43 -2.26 -1.36
CA ALA A 25 0.07 -2.56 -1.82
C ALA A 25 -0.67 -3.50 -0.84
N ASP A 26 -0.05 -4.61 -0.42
CA ASP A 26 -0.62 -5.57 0.52
C ASP A 26 -1.08 -4.89 1.82
N TYR A 27 -0.29 -3.95 2.36
CA TYR A 27 -0.65 -3.26 3.60
C TYR A 27 -1.76 -2.21 3.42
N ILE A 28 -1.91 -1.64 2.22
CA ILE A 28 -3.07 -0.80 1.88
C ILE A 28 -4.33 -1.68 1.76
N GLU A 29 -4.21 -2.88 1.20
CA GLU A 29 -5.31 -3.85 1.15
C GLU A 29 -5.74 -4.27 2.57
N HIS A 30 -4.80 -4.51 3.49
CA HIS A 30 -5.12 -4.79 4.89
C HIS A 30 -5.95 -3.68 5.54
N LEU A 31 -5.60 -2.41 5.29
CA LEU A 31 -6.38 -1.26 5.73
C LEU A 31 -7.79 -1.26 5.14
N ALA A 32 -7.90 -1.49 3.83
CA ALA A 32 -9.19 -1.54 3.14
C ALA A 32 -10.09 -2.67 3.68
N GLU A 33 -9.54 -3.86 3.91
CA GLU A 33 -10.27 -4.99 4.49
C GLU A 33 -10.72 -4.70 5.94
N ALA A 34 -9.86 -4.10 6.77
CA ALA A 34 -10.20 -3.74 8.14
C ALA A 34 -11.29 -2.65 8.21
N ILE A 35 -11.25 -1.66 7.32
CA ILE A 35 -12.29 -0.63 7.18
C ILE A 35 -13.60 -1.25 6.72
N ALA A 36 -13.56 -2.14 5.73
CA ALA A 36 -14.75 -2.84 5.23
C ALA A 36 -15.38 -3.76 6.29
N ASP A 37 -14.59 -4.25 7.25
CA ASP A 37 -15.08 -4.99 8.41
C ASP A 37 -15.59 -4.09 9.54
N TYR A 38 -15.49 -2.76 9.41
CA TYR A 38 -15.87 -1.78 10.43
C TYR A 38 -15.16 -1.97 11.78
N ASP A 39 -13.92 -2.48 11.78
CA ASP A 39 -13.13 -2.67 12.99
C ASP A 39 -12.09 -1.54 13.18
N PRO A 40 -12.41 -0.47 13.93
CA PRO A 40 -11.48 0.65 14.11
C PRO A 40 -10.21 0.31 14.91
N GLU A 41 -10.25 -0.74 15.73
CA GLU A 41 -9.06 -1.17 16.48
C GLU A 41 -8.09 -1.83 15.50
N LEU A 42 -8.59 -2.74 14.67
CA LEU A 42 -7.80 -3.37 13.62
C LEU A 42 -7.28 -2.35 12.60
N VAL A 43 -8.10 -1.38 12.19
CA VAL A 43 -7.67 -0.30 11.29
C VAL A 43 -6.51 0.49 11.90
N THR A 44 -6.56 0.78 13.20
CA THR A 44 -5.47 1.49 13.88
C THR A 44 -4.18 0.67 13.91
N ASP A 45 -4.29 -0.63 14.20
CA ASP A 45 -3.15 -1.55 14.18
C ASP A 45 -2.55 -1.67 12.76
N CYS A 46 -3.39 -1.84 11.74
CA CYS A 46 -2.96 -1.89 10.35
C CYS A 46 -2.32 -0.59 9.87
N LEU A 47 -2.80 0.57 10.34
CA LEU A 47 -2.21 1.86 9.99
C LEU A 47 -0.80 2.01 10.60
N ALA A 48 -0.62 1.58 11.85
CA ALA A 48 0.69 1.56 12.47
C ALA A 48 1.66 0.61 11.77
N GLU A 49 1.20 -0.58 11.36
CA GLU A 49 2.03 -1.50 10.55
C GLU A 49 2.36 -0.88 9.17
N PHE A 50 1.40 -0.21 8.51
CA PHE A 50 1.63 0.49 7.24
C PHE A 50 2.68 1.61 7.34
N ASP A 51 2.66 2.41 8.42
CA ASP A 51 3.65 3.47 8.65
C ASP A 51 5.09 2.90 8.65
N GLU A 52 5.30 1.74 9.30
CA GLU A 52 6.59 1.06 9.32
C GLU A 52 7.00 0.60 7.90
N ILE A 53 6.06 0.02 7.15
CA ILE A 53 6.29 -0.46 5.78
C ILE A 53 6.63 0.69 4.82
N ILE A 54 5.96 1.83 4.92
CA ILE A 54 6.28 3.01 4.11
C ILE A 54 7.67 3.55 4.43
N ASP A 55 8.07 3.58 5.70
CA ASP A 55 9.42 4.00 6.10
C ASP A 55 10.50 3.11 5.48
N ASP A 56 10.32 1.79 5.57
CA ASP A 56 11.22 0.81 4.97
C ASP A 56 11.23 0.93 3.43
N ALA A 57 10.07 1.05 2.79
CA ALA A 57 9.94 1.23 1.35
C ALA A 57 10.70 2.48 0.85
N ARG A 58 10.62 3.60 1.59
CA ARG A 58 11.37 4.84 1.27
C ARG A 58 12.88 4.64 1.40
N ALA A 59 13.33 3.97 2.45
CA ALA A 59 14.74 3.73 2.70
C ALA A 59 15.34 2.75 1.66
N ASP A 60 14.67 1.63 1.43
CA ASP A 60 15.16 0.57 0.55
C ASP A 60 15.09 0.95 -0.92
N SER A 61 14.02 1.59 -1.36
CA SER A 61 13.93 2.06 -2.75
C SER A 61 15.06 3.02 -3.11
N ARG A 62 15.45 3.92 -2.19
CA ARG A 62 16.59 4.83 -2.39
C ARG A 62 17.89 4.06 -2.59
N ARG A 63 18.14 3.04 -1.77
CA ARG A 63 19.34 2.19 -1.84
C ARG A 63 19.37 1.40 -3.15
N ILE A 64 18.28 0.72 -3.48
CA ILE A 64 18.14 -0.16 -4.64
C ILE A 64 18.27 0.62 -5.96
N VAL A 65 17.56 1.75 -6.07
CA VAL A 65 17.64 2.61 -7.27
C VAL A 65 19.05 3.14 -7.47
N GLY A 66 19.73 3.56 -6.39
CA GLY A 66 21.12 4.01 -6.45
C GLY A 66 22.07 2.93 -6.97
N GLU A 67 21.92 1.70 -6.47
CA GLU A 67 22.73 0.56 -6.92
C GLU A 67 22.46 0.21 -8.39
N LEU A 68 21.19 0.20 -8.81
CA LEU A 68 20.80 -0.06 -10.20
C LEU A 68 21.35 0.98 -11.17
N ILE A 69 21.31 2.27 -10.82
CA ILE A 69 21.91 3.35 -11.63
C ILE A 69 23.41 3.10 -11.79
N GLY A 70 24.11 2.78 -10.70
CA GLY A 70 25.54 2.46 -10.72
C GLY A 70 25.86 1.25 -11.61
N LEU A 71 25.06 0.18 -11.50
CA LEU A 71 25.22 -1.02 -12.34
C LEU A 71 24.96 -0.73 -13.82
N ARG A 72 23.92 0.04 -14.15
CA ARG A 72 23.64 0.44 -15.54
C ARG A 72 24.80 1.25 -16.11
N GLN A 73 25.36 2.20 -15.36
CA GLN A 73 26.51 3.00 -15.78
C GLN A 73 27.77 2.14 -15.95
N ALA A 74 28.03 1.18 -15.06
CA ALA A 74 29.18 0.27 -15.18
C ALA A 74 29.06 -0.67 -16.39
N LEU A 75 27.84 -1.13 -16.70
CA LEU A 75 27.57 -2.00 -17.86
C LEU A 75 27.65 -1.25 -19.19
N THR A 76 27.22 0.01 -19.23
CA THR A 76 27.29 0.86 -20.45
C THR A 76 28.65 1.49 -20.66
N SER A 77 29.37 1.92 -19.61
CA SER A 77 30.71 2.52 -19.77
C SER A 77 31.78 1.54 -20.31
N GLY A 78 31.56 0.23 -20.19
CA GLY A 78 32.42 -0.82 -20.78
C GLY A 78 32.14 -1.14 -22.25
N VAL A 79 31.05 -0.65 -22.83
CA VAL A 79 30.63 -0.92 -24.22
C VAL A 79 30.37 0.44 -24.87
N ARG A 80 31.21 0.84 -25.84
CA ARG A 80 31.07 2.04 -26.70
C ARG A 80 29.71 2.74 -26.59
N ALA A 81 29.76 4.00 -26.13
CA ALA A 81 28.71 4.99 -26.19
C ALA A 81 27.88 4.85 -27.48
N GLY A 82 26.59 4.55 -27.32
CA GLY A 82 25.70 4.29 -28.42
C GLY A 82 24.26 4.11 -27.96
N ILE A 83 23.54 5.23 -28.03
CA ILE A 83 22.07 5.39 -28.03
C ILE A 83 21.43 5.46 -26.65
N LEU A 84 21.17 6.71 -26.26
CA LEU A 84 20.26 7.14 -25.21
C LEU A 84 18.80 6.91 -25.63
N SER A 85 18.05 6.33 -24.70
CA SER A 85 16.65 6.56 -24.38
C SER A 85 15.67 6.64 -25.56
N ALA A 86 14.94 5.54 -25.77
CA ALA A 86 13.56 5.67 -26.19
C ALA A 86 12.80 6.09 -24.92
N SER A 87 12.41 7.36 -24.86
CA SER A 87 11.44 7.87 -23.90
C SER A 87 10.22 6.96 -23.92
N ALA A 88 9.81 6.43 -22.76
CA ALA A 88 8.50 5.81 -22.61
C ALA A 88 7.45 6.72 -23.26
N SER A 89 6.67 6.13 -24.16
CA SER A 89 5.46 6.72 -24.71
C SER A 89 4.55 7.19 -23.57
N ASP A 90 3.69 8.18 -23.85
CA ASP A 90 2.53 8.53 -23.03
C ASP A 90 1.51 7.36 -23.00
N GLU A 91 1.95 6.15 -22.63
CA GLU A 91 1.05 5.07 -22.25
C GLU A 91 0.30 5.53 -21.01
N GLU A 92 -1.03 5.36 -21.07
CA GLU A 92 -2.05 5.79 -20.10
C GLU A 92 -1.56 5.65 -18.64
N LYS A 93 -0.97 6.72 -18.11
CA LYS A 93 -0.62 6.78 -16.69
C LYS A 93 -1.94 6.78 -15.93
N ILE A 94 -2.13 5.78 -15.06
CA ILE A 94 -3.20 5.85 -14.06
C ILE A 94 -3.04 7.19 -13.33
N PRO A 95 -4.09 8.02 -13.27
CA PRO A 95 -4.01 9.30 -12.60
C PRO A 95 -3.68 9.10 -11.12
N GLU A 96 -2.91 10.02 -10.55
CA GLU A 96 -2.67 10.03 -9.11
C GLU A 96 -4.02 10.14 -8.38
N PRO A 97 -4.30 9.27 -7.38
CA PRO A 97 -5.51 9.37 -6.59
C PRO A 97 -5.65 10.72 -5.90
N GLU A 98 -6.87 11.24 -5.87
CA GLU A 98 -7.16 12.52 -5.20
C GLU A 98 -7.03 12.40 -3.67
N LEU A 99 -6.81 13.51 -2.97
CA LEU A 99 -6.81 13.49 -1.52
C LEU A 99 -8.25 13.34 -1.01
N LEU A 100 -8.49 12.30 -0.21
CA LEU A 100 -9.74 12.09 0.51
C LEU A 100 -9.48 12.27 2.00
N ASP A 101 -10.02 13.33 2.60
CA ASP A 101 -9.91 13.59 4.03
C ASP A 101 -11.29 13.58 4.72
N ALA A 102 -11.30 13.83 6.03
CA ALA A 102 -12.53 13.92 6.82
C ALA A 102 -13.53 14.94 6.24
N ALA A 103 -13.04 16.11 5.83
CA ALA A 103 -13.89 17.16 5.28
C ALA A 103 -14.51 16.75 3.94
N GLY A 104 -13.73 16.10 3.07
CA GLY A 104 -14.23 15.53 1.81
C GLY A 104 -15.33 14.49 2.05
N LEU A 105 -15.16 13.60 3.02
CA LEU A 105 -16.19 12.61 3.39
C LEU A 105 -17.47 13.26 3.94
N GLU A 106 -17.32 14.32 4.73
CA GLU A 106 -18.46 15.08 5.27
C GLU A 106 -19.20 15.86 4.20
N ASP A 107 -18.48 16.45 3.25
CA ASP A 107 -19.05 17.21 2.14
C ASP A 107 -19.79 16.30 1.15
N LEU A 108 -19.22 15.13 0.83
CA LEU A 108 -19.81 14.16 -0.08
C LEU A 108 -21.01 13.44 0.54
N PHE A 109 -20.91 13.08 1.83
CA PHE A 109 -21.93 12.33 2.54
C PHE A 109 -22.27 13.01 3.88
N PRO A 110 -23.01 14.14 3.85
CA PRO A 110 -23.27 14.93 5.04
C PRO A 110 -24.18 14.21 6.02
N ILE A 111 -23.86 14.28 7.32
CA ILE A 111 -24.69 13.79 8.43
C ILE A 111 -25.01 15.00 9.32
N GLY A 112 -25.93 15.84 8.85
CA GLY A 112 -26.34 17.07 9.54
C GLY A 112 -27.68 16.93 10.28
N ALA A 113 -28.05 17.95 11.05
CA ALA A 113 -29.33 18.01 11.78
C ALA A 113 -30.60 17.87 10.89
N ALA A 114 -30.46 18.04 9.57
CA ALA A 114 -31.53 17.79 8.60
C ALA A 114 -31.81 16.29 8.37
N LEU A 115 -30.84 15.41 8.66
CA LEU A 115 -31.00 13.95 8.64
C LEU A 115 -31.57 13.48 9.97
N LEU A 116 -32.90 13.55 10.08
CA LEU A 116 -33.63 13.09 11.26
C LEU A 116 -33.90 11.58 11.25
N ARG A 117 -33.59 10.90 10.15
CA ARG A 117 -33.91 9.48 9.96
C ARG A 117 -32.66 8.61 10.10
N VAL A 118 -32.75 7.61 10.99
CA VAL A 118 -31.65 6.67 11.29
C VAL A 118 -31.17 5.91 10.06
N ASP A 119 -32.09 5.49 9.17
CA ASP A 119 -31.74 4.76 7.95
C ASP A 119 -30.92 5.60 6.97
N ALA A 120 -31.19 6.90 6.91
CA ALA A 120 -30.44 7.81 6.06
C ALA A 120 -29.05 8.15 6.65
N ILE A 121 -28.92 8.15 7.98
CA ILE A 121 -27.61 8.24 8.65
C ILE A 121 -26.78 6.98 8.37
N HIS A 122 -27.37 5.79 8.49
CA HIS A 122 -26.71 4.52 8.16
C HIS A 122 -26.19 4.51 6.72
N ALA A 123 -27.05 4.86 5.75
CA ALA A 123 -26.67 4.88 4.34
C ALA A 123 -25.51 5.85 4.06
N ALA A 124 -25.47 7.00 4.73
CA ALA A 124 -24.36 7.94 4.61
C ALA A 124 -23.05 7.38 5.18
N LEU A 125 -23.11 6.69 6.33
CA LEU A 125 -21.93 6.07 6.93
C LEU A 125 -21.41 4.89 6.11
N GLU A 126 -22.31 4.05 5.58
CA GLU A 126 -21.96 3.00 4.61
C GLU A 126 -21.29 3.61 3.38
N SER A 127 -21.85 4.70 2.83
CA SER A 127 -21.26 5.37 1.66
C SER A 127 -19.88 5.98 1.93
N ARG A 128 -19.64 6.52 3.14
CA ARG A 128 -18.30 6.98 3.56
C ARG A 128 -17.32 5.81 3.62
N THR A 129 -17.72 4.70 4.23
CA THR A 129 -16.89 3.48 4.31
C THR A 129 -16.57 2.95 2.91
N ASP A 130 -17.58 2.78 2.06
CA ASP A 130 -17.42 2.24 0.70
C ASP A 130 -16.50 3.12 -0.15
N LEU A 131 -16.64 4.46 -0.05
CA LEU A 131 -15.76 5.37 -0.77
C LEU A 131 -14.31 5.23 -0.32
N VAL A 132 -14.05 5.11 0.99
CA VAL A 132 -12.68 4.94 1.49
C VAL A 132 -12.09 3.60 1.05
N VAL A 133 -12.86 2.51 1.11
CA VAL A 133 -12.42 1.19 0.62
C VAL A 133 -12.10 1.24 -0.87
N GLN A 134 -12.98 1.84 -1.69
CA GLN A 134 -12.73 2.02 -3.12
C GLN A 134 -11.46 2.85 -3.35
N HIS A 135 -11.32 3.97 -2.64
CA HIS A 135 -10.19 4.86 -2.78
C HIS A 135 -8.86 4.16 -2.45
N LEU A 136 -8.80 3.36 -1.38
CA LEU A 136 -7.61 2.57 -1.06
C LEU A 136 -7.28 1.54 -2.17
N GLY A 137 -8.29 0.95 -2.80
CA GLY A 137 -8.10 0.10 -3.99
C GLY A 137 -7.49 0.86 -5.18
N GLU A 138 -7.93 2.08 -5.44
CA GLU A 138 -7.34 2.94 -6.48
C GLU A 138 -5.88 3.29 -6.16
N VAL A 139 -5.54 3.50 -4.89
CA VAL A 139 -4.16 3.72 -4.44
C VAL A 139 -3.29 2.48 -4.66
N VAL A 140 -3.81 1.28 -4.38
CA VAL A 140 -3.11 0.01 -4.66
C VAL A 140 -2.77 -0.11 -6.14
N GLU A 141 -3.76 0.08 -7.02
CA GLU A 141 -3.54 0.04 -8.48
C GLU A 141 -2.47 1.06 -8.93
N PHE A 142 -2.54 2.27 -8.38
CA PHE A 142 -1.57 3.32 -8.67
C PHE A 142 -0.16 2.94 -8.20
N VAL A 143 0.01 2.40 -6.99
CA VAL A 143 1.33 1.95 -6.47
C VAL A 143 1.95 0.89 -7.36
N LEU A 144 1.18 -0.13 -7.76
CA LEU A 144 1.66 -1.23 -8.58
C LEU A 144 2.08 -0.74 -9.97
N GLU A 145 1.28 0.13 -10.60
CA GLU A 145 1.60 0.72 -11.91
C GLU A 145 2.86 1.59 -11.84
N GLN A 146 2.96 2.49 -10.84
CA GLN A 146 4.15 3.34 -10.69
C GLN A 146 5.41 2.51 -10.40
N THR A 147 5.29 1.41 -9.65
CA THR A 147 6.39 0.49 -9.36
C THR A 147 6.87 -0.20 -10.64
N ASP A 148 5.94 -0.71 -11.46
CA ASP A 148 6.25 -1.33 -12.73
C ASP A 148 6.89 -0.35 -13.72
N MET A 149 6.40 0.89 -13.78
CA MET A 149 7.00 1.96 -14.58
C MET A 149 8.47 2.19 -14.20
N VAL A 150 8.79 2.25 -12.90
CA VAL A 150 10.19 2.44 -12.44
C VAL A 150 11.06 1.23 -12.72
N ALA A 151 10.53 0.02 -12.53
CA ALA A 151 11.26 -1.21 -12.82
C ALA A 151 11.67 -1.30 -14.31
N ARG A 152 10.79 -0.84 -15.22
CA ARG A 152 11.06 -0.73 -16.65
C ARG A 152 12.05 0.40 -16.96
N GLU A 153 11.76 1.62 -16.50
CA GLU A 153 12.55 2.82 -16.79
C GLU A 153 12.91 3.60 -15.51
N LEU A 154 14.10 3.30 -14.96
CA LEU A 154 14.66 4.04 -13.83
C LEU A 154 14.76 5.53 -14.13
N GLY A 155 14.25 6.35 -13.21
CA GLY A 155 14.30 7.81 -13.27
C GLY A 155 13.02 8.46 -13.79
N VAL A 156 12.03 7.70 -14.25
CA VAL A 156 10.71 8.24 -14.62
C VAL A 156 9.95 8.74 -13.39
N VAL A 157 10.07 8.03 -12.27
CA VAL A 157 9.46 8.39 -10.97
C VAL A 157 10.51 8.23 -9.88
N SER A 158 10.45 9.10 -8.87
CA SER A 158 11.24 8.94 -7.66
C SER A 158 10.46 8.11 -6.64
N LEU A 159 10.78 6.82 -6.51
CA LEU A 159 10.12 5.92 -5.55
C LEU A 159 10.06 6.47 -4.11
N PRO A 160 11.12 7.08 -3.55
CA PRO A 160 11.02 7.67 -2.22
C PRO A 160 9.98 8.80 -2.11
N HIS A 161 9.82 9.61 -3.16
CA HIS A 161 8.81 10.67 -3.18
C HIS A 161 7.41 10.09 -3.45
N LEU A 162 7.31 9.08 -4.31
CA LEU A 162 6.08 8.32 -4.52
C LEU A 162 5.58 7.78 -3.18
N TYR A 163 6.38 7.00 -2.45
CA TYR A 163 5.93 6.41 -1.19
C TYR A 163 5.62 7.46 -0.11
N SER A 164 6.34 8.59 -0.08
CA SER A 164 5.95 9.71 0.79
C SER A 164 4.61 10.33 0.41
N ARG A 165 4.21 10.26 -0.86
CA ARG A 165 2.93 10.77 -1.34
C ARG A 165 1.80 9.78 -1.07
N ILE A 166 2.06 8.49 -1.23
CA ILE A 166 1.14 7.41 -0.89
C ILE A 166 0.83 7.44 0.60
N ASP A 167 1.83 7.65 1.45
CA ASP A 167 1.70 7.90 2.88
C ASP A 167 0.64 8.97 3.18
N ASP A 168 0.82 10.18 2.62
CA ASP A 168 -0.13 11.29 2.81
C ASP A 168 -1.56 10.92 2.38
N ILE A 169 -1.73 10.27 1.22
CA ILE A 169 -3.05 9.92 0.67
C ILE A 169 -3.75 8.88 1.56
N VAL A 170 -3.05 7.80 1.91
CA VAL A 170 -3.60 6.70 2.72
C VAL A 170 -3.92 7.18 4.13
N VAL A 171 -2.98 7.88 4.78
CA VAL A 171 -3.17 8.37 6.14
C VAL A 171 -4.37 9.32 6.22
N LEU A 172 -4.54 10.25 5.27
CA LEU A 172 -5.69 11.16 5.26
C LEU A 172 -7.02 10.41 5.10
N ALA A 173 -7.09 9.43 4.19
CA ALA A 173 -8.31 8.67 3.96
C ALA A 173 -8.70 7.82 5.19
N VAL A 174 -7.73 7.09 5.74
CA VAL A 174 -7.93 6.21 6.90
C VAL A 174 -8.28 7.01 8.14
N THR A 175 -7.54 8.09 8.43
CA THR A 175 -7.84 8.96 9.58
C THR A 175 -9.15 9.71 9.41
N GLY A 176 -9.50 10.08 8.17
CA GLY A 176 -10.80 10.65 7.83
C GLY A 176 -11.95 9.69 8.15
N TRP A 177 -11.82 8.41 7.82
CA TRP A 177 -12.79 7.39 8.19
C TRP A 177 -12.85 7.17 9.71
N LEU A 178 -11.70 7.05 10.37
CA LEU A 178 -11.61 6.87 11.82
C LEU A 178 -12.30 8.02 12.57
N GLN A 179 -12.15 9.25 12.11
CA GLN A 179 -12.84 10.40 12.69
C GLN A 179 -14.34 10.37 12.40
N THR A 180 -14.71 10.40 11.12
CA THR A 180 -16.06 10.72 10.67
C THR A 180 -17.05 9.55 10.74
N VAL A 181 -16.57 8.32 10.85
CA VAL A 181 -17.39 7.11 10.98
C VAL A 181 -17.17 6.46 12.33
N ALA A 182 -15.95 6.06 12.66
CA ALA A 182 -15.71 5.30 13.89
C ALA A 182 -15.77 6.18 15.16
N GLY A 183 -15.21 7.38 15.10
CA GLY A 183 -15.13 8.32 16.21
C GLY A 183 -16.47 8.99 16.50
N ASP A 184 -17.09 9.56 15.47
CA ASP A 184 -18.37 10.26 15.60
C ASP A 184 -19.57 9.31 15.78
N HIS A 185 -19.49 8.09 15.22
CA HIS A 185 -20.58 7.10 15.24
C HIS A 185 -20.15 5.71 15.74
N PRO A 186 -19.61 5.57 16.98
CA PRO A 186 -19.07 4.31 17.50
C PRO A 186 -20.13 3.23 17.79
N ALA A 187 -21.41 3.61 17.88
CA ALA A 187 -22.49 2.63 17.98
C ALA A 187 -22.75 1.92 16.64
N PHE A 188 -22.55 2.63 15.52
CA PHE A 188 -22.72 2.10 14.18
C PHE A 188 -21.62 1.09 13.86
N THR A 189 -20.34 1.44 14.05
CA THR A 189 -19.22 0.52 13.79
C THR A 189 -19.28 -0.73 14.66
N ARG A 190 -19.65 -0.61 15.95
CA ARG A 190 -19.86 -1.80 16.82
C ARG A 190 -20.99 -2.71 16.34
N ALA A 191 -22.02 -2.17 15.71
CA ALA A 191 -23.12 -2.97 15.19
C ALA A 191 -22.76 -3.65 13.86
N MET A 192 -21.91 -3.00 13.05
CA MET A 192 -21.48 -3.50 11.75
C MET A 192 -20.27 -4.45 11.83
N ARG A 193 -19.45 -4.34 12.89
CA ARG A 193 -18.19 -5.10 13.03
C ARG A 193 -18.39 -6.60 12.74
N GLY A 194 -17.52 -7.16 11.90
CA GLY A 194 -17.57 -8.57 11.50
C GLY A 194 -18.45 -8.82 10.27
N SER A 195 -18.98 -7.76 9.62
CA SER A 195 -19.77 -7.88 8.40
C SER A 195 -18.95 -8.31 7.20
N ASN A 196 -17.63 -8.04 7.20
CA ASN A 196 -16.73 -8.40 6.12
C ASN A 196 -15.36 -8.83 6.66
N PRO A 197 -15.26 -10.01 7.30
CA PRO A 197 -14.05 -10.41 8.01
C PRO A 197 -12.81 -10.39 7.10
N PRO A 198 -11.71 -9.74 7.52
CA PRO A 198 -10.52 -9.61 6.69
C PRO A 198 -9.90 -10.96 6.32
N ALA A 199 -9.58 -11.14 5.04
CA ALA A 199 -8.93 -12.33 4.52
C ALA A 199 -7.48 -12.44 5.02
N PHE A 200 -6.78 -11.32 5.19
CA PHE A 200 -5.39 -11.34 5.65
C PHE A 200 -5.23 -11.94 7.05
N LEU A 201 -6.23 -11.80 7.93
CA LEU A 201 -6.22 -12.42 9.26
C LEU A 201 -6.25 -13.94 9.19
N VAL A 202 -6.94 -14.51 8.19
CA VAL A 202 -6.98 -15.95 7.95
C VAL A 202 -5.60 -16.44 7.52
N GLU A 203 -4.93 -15.70 6.63
CA GLU A 203 -3.59 -16.07 6.17
C GLU A 203 -2.55 -15.88 7.29
N ARG A 204 -2.63 -14.81 8.10
CA ARG A 204 -1.78 -14.60 9.27
C ARG A 204 -1.90 -15.76 10.27
N ALA A 205 -3.13 -16.17 10.60
CA ALA A 205 -3.37 -17.32 11.48
C ALA A 205 -2.80 -18.63 10.93
N ARG A 206 -2.88 -18.82 9.60
CA ARG A 206 -2.29 -19.98 8.91
C ARG A 206 -0.76 -19.96 8.98
N ILE A 207 -0.13 -18.82 8.74
CA ILE A 207 1.32 -18.63 8.84
C ILE A 207 1.79 -18.92 10.27
N ASP A 208 1.12 -18.37 11.28
CA ASP A 208 1.45 -18.59 12.70
C ASP A 208 1.41 -20.07 13.07
N ALA A 209 0.39 -20.80 12.60
CA ALA A 209 0.30 -22.24 12.82
C ALA A 209 1.48 -23.01 12.19
N ILE A 210 1.96 -22.58 11.02
CA ILE A 210 3.14 -23.16 10.37
C ILE A 210 4.40 -22.82 11.16
N VAL A 211 4.59 -21.56 11.56
CA VAL A 211 5.75 -21.12 12.36
C VAL A 211 5.82 -21.89 13.68
N ALA A 212 4.69 -22.01 14.40
CA ALA A 212 4.60 -22.80 15.63
C ALA A 212 4.99 -24.26 15.41
N LYS A 213 4.55 -24.88 14.31
CA LYS A 213 4.93 -26.25 13.93
C LYS A 213 6.42 -26.40 13.63
N VAL A 214 7.02 -25.44 12.93
CA VAL A 214 8.46 -25.43 12.64
C VAL A 214 9.27 -25.23 13.92
N ALA A 215 8.87 -24.30 14.79
CA ALA A 215 9.48 -24.05 16.09
C ALA A 215 9.43 -25.32 16.96
N ALA A 216 8.29 -25.99 17.05
CA ALA A 216 8.13 -27.26 17.76
C ALA A 216 8.98 -28.40 17.17
N LYS A 217 9.19 -28.42 15.84
CA LYS A 217 10.07 -29.40 15.20
C LYS A 217 11.55 -29.10 15.46
N ARG A 218 11.95 -27.83 15.51
CA ARG A 218 13.31 -27.40 15.83
C ARG A 218 13.67 -27.71 17.28
N SER A 219 12.77 -27.42 18.23
CA SER A 219 13.00 -27.73 19.65
C SER A 219 13.17 -29.24 19.91
N ARG A 220 12.45 -30.09 19.18
CA ARG A 220 12.58 -31.56 19.25
C ARG A 220 13.87 -32.12 18.61
N ARG A 221 14.57 -31.36 17.76
CA ARG A 221 15.83 -31.79 17.11
C ARG A 221 17.07 -31.22 17.80
N GLY A 222 16.90 -30.22 18.68
CA GLY A 222 17.94 -29.63 19.52
C GLY A 222 17.97 -30.15 20.95
N ALA A 223 17.14 -31.14 21.28
CA ALA A 223 17.16 -31.95 22.50
C ALA A 223 17.58 -33.38 22.15
#